data_AF-A0A8J2X6V3-F1
#
_entry.id   AF-A0A8J2X6V3-F1
#
_cell.length_a   1.000
_cell.length_b   1.000
_cell.length_c   1.000
_cell.angle_alpha   90.00
_cell.angle_beta   90.00
_cell.angle_gamma   90.00
#
_symmetry.space_group_name_H-M   'P 1'
#
loop_
_entity.id
_entity.type
_entity.pdbx_description
1 polymer ?
#
loop_
_entity_poly.entity_id
_entity_poly.type
_entity_poly.pdbx_seq_one_letter_code
_entity_poly.pdbx_strand_id
1 'polypeptide(L)'
;MIEPKLIIEPSYWLREGIQLEKVNEHYLFKFTPQLQARSDELIEQSKNNLLTSQEKAELESISELAQIFTYANSILTVKLKWYPTTSENLLHNELNISVNTATRQSL
;
A
#
# COMPACT_ATOMS: atom_id res chain seq x y z
N MET A 1 7.24 41.14 4.93
CA MET A 1 5.85 40.74 5.21
C MET A 1 5.77 39.24 5.00
N ILE A 2 5.17 38.49 5.94
CA ILE A 2 4.95 37.04 5.81
C ILE A 2 3.60 36.87 5.11
N GLU A 3 3.57 36.26 3.94
CA GLU A 3 2.30 35.92 3.29
C GLU A 3 1.62 34.77 4.07
N PRO A 4 0.31 34.85 4.34
CA PRO A 4 -0.41 33.76 4.99
C PRO A 4 -0.35 32.51 4.10
N LYS A 5 0.19 31.43 4.67
CA LYS A 5 0.28 30.13 4.00
C LYS A 5 -1.11 29.48 4.00
N LEU A 6 -1.63 29.21 2.80
CA LEU A 6 -2.80 28.33 2.64
C LEU A 6 -2.38 26.89 2.96
N ILE A 7 -3.21 26.18 3.72
CA ILE A 7 -2.95 24.79 4.13
C ILE A 7 -4.14 23.94 3.70
N ILE A 8 -3.85 22.86 2.99
CA ILE A 8 -4.82 21.80 2.68
C ILE A 8 -4.38 20.57 3.45
N GLU A 9 -5.24 20.08 4.34
CA GLU A 9 -4.96 18.89 5.13
C GLU A 9 -4.79 17.66 4.22
N PRO A 10 -3.71 16.86 4.36
CA PRO A 10 -3.52 15.64 3.56
C PRO A 10 -4.71 14.68 3.64
N SER A 11 -5.39 14.67 4.78
CA SER A 11 -6.58 13.84 5.03
C SER A 11 -7.76 14.16 4.11
N TYR A 12 -7.80 15.35 3.49
CA TYR A 12 -8.81 15.76 2.52
C TYR A 12 -8.95 14.75 1.37
N TRP A 13 -7.83 14.17 0.93
CA TRP A 13 -7.77 13.26 -0.21
C TRP A 13 -8.16 11.82 0.10
N LEU A 14 -8.33 11.45 1.38
CA LEU A 14 -8.56 10.05 1.78
C LEU A 14 -9.84 9.44 1.20
N ARG A 15 -10.83 10.26 0.83
CA ARG A 15 -12.12 9.76 0.31
C ARG A 15 -12.06 9.40 -1.17
N GLU A 16 -11.40 10.21 -1.99
CA GLU A 16 -11.50 10.13 -3.47
C GLU A 16 -10.13 10.11 -4.17
N GLY A 17 -9.07 10.48 -3.45
CA GLY A 17 -7.72 10.57 -3.98
C GLY A 17 -6.93 9.27 -3.92
N ILE A 18 -7.47 8.25 -3.24
CA ILE A 18 -6.72 7.04 -2.86
C ILE A 18 -7.48 5.78 -3.22
N GLN A 19 -6.75 4.72 -3.52
CA GLN A 19 -7.28 3.39 -3.78
C GLN A 19 -6.30 2.32 -3.34
N LEU A 20 -6.80 1.10 -3.15
CA LEU A 20 -5.97 -0.08 -2.96
C LEU A 20 -5.72 -0.76 -4.30
N GLU A 21 -4.47 -1.13 -4.56
CA GLU A 21 -4.10 -1.98 -5.70
C GLU A 21 -3.42 -3.24 -5.21
N LYS A 22 -3.78 -4.38 -5.82
CA LYS A 22 -3.07 -5.64 -5.61
C LYS A 22 -1.77 -5.62 -6.42
N VAL A 23 -0.63 -5.62 -5.73
CA VAL A 23 0.72 -5.77 -6.29
C VAL A 23 1.32 -7.05 -5.73
N ASN A 24 1.50 -8.07 -6.59
CA ASN A 24 1.78 -9.44 -6.17
C ASN A 24 0.71 -9.91 -5.16
N GLU A 25 1.10 -10.39 -3.98
CA GLU A 25 0.16 -10.81 -2.93
C GLU A 25 -0.20 -9.69 -1.91
N HIS A 26 0.09 -8.43 -2.23
CA HIS A 26 -0.06 -7.31 -1.29
C HIS A 26 -1.08 -6.31 -1.80
N TYR A 27 -2.01 -5.88 -0.94
CA TYR A 27 -2.84 -4.71 -1.22
C TYR A 27 -2.11 -3.47 -0.70
N LEU A 28 -1.71 -2.59 -1.62
CA LEU A 28 -0.96 -1.37 -1.33
C LEU A 28 -1.79 -0.14 -1.65
N PHE A 29 -1.58 0.93 -0.88
CA PHE A 29 -2.19 2.22 -1.15
C PHE A 29 -1.52 2.88 -2.35
N LYS A 30 -2.32 3.45 -3.24
CA LYS A 30 -1.85 4.33 -4.30
C LYS A 30 -2.84 5.45 -4.57
N PHE A 31 -2.42 6.44 -5.34
CA PHE A 31 -3.33 7.47 -5.82
C PHE A 31 -4.32 6.94 -6.85
N THR A 32 -5.49 7.55 -6.89
CA THR A 32 -6.39 7.41 -8.03
C THR A 32 -5.75 8.01 -9.29
N PRO A 33 -6.09 7.55 -10.50
CA PRO A 33 -5.54 8.12 -11.72
C PRO A 33 -5.74 9.64 -11.81
N GLN A 34 -6.86 10.14 -11.29
CA GLN A 34 -7.21 11.54 -11.24
C GLN A 34 -6.27 12.32 -10.31
N LEU A 35 -6.03 11.83 -9.08
CA LEU A 35 -5.13 12.51 -8.16
C LEU A 35 -3.67 12.43 -8.63
N GLN A 36 -3.28 11.30 -9.23
CA GLN A 36 -1.95 11.17 -9.83
C GLN A 36 -1.74 12.18 -10.96
N ALA A 37 -2.67 12.26 -11.91
CA ALA A 37 -2.60 13.23 -13.01
C ALA A 37 -2.54 14.68 -12.49
N ARG A 38 -3.36 15.00 -11.48
CA ARG A 38 -3.33 16.32 -10.83
C ARG A 38 -1.98 16.61 -10.18
N SER A 39 -1.39 15.64 -9.48
CA SER A 39 -0.05 15.77 -8.89
C SER A 39 1.01 16.02 -9.97
N ASP A 40 0.94 15.29 -11.08
CA ASP A 40 1.93 15.40 -12.16
C ASP A 40 1.84 16.77 -12.85
N GLU A 41 0.63 17.28 -13.09
CA GLU A 41 0.39 18.64 -13.59
C GLU A 41 0.97 19.71 -12.66
N LEU A 42 0.70 19.60 -11.36
CA LEU A 42 1.19 20.54 -10.35
C LEU A 42 2.73 20.52 -10.26
N ILE A 43 3.34 19.33 -10.33
CA ILE A 43 4.80 19.19 -10.36
C ILE A 43 5.38 19.87 -11.60
N GLU A 44 4.76 19.70 -12.76
CA GLU A 44 5.23 20.32 -14.00
C GLU A 44 5.09 21.85 -13.97
N GLN A 45 3.98 22.36 -13.46
CA GLN A 45 3.78 23.79 -13.27
C GLN A 45 4.74 24.38 -12.21
N SER A 46 5.06 23.61 -11.16
CA SER A 46 6.02 23.97 -10.11
C SER A 46 7.41 24.24 -10.69
N LYS A 47 7.89 23.37 -11.60
CA LYS A 47 9.18 23.55 -12.29
C LYS A 47 9.26 24.89 -13.04
N ASN A 48 8.13 25.37 -13.53
CA ASN A 48 8.02 26.64 -14.26
C ASN A 48 7.69 27.83 -13.34
N ASN A 49 7.60 27.64 -12.02
CA ASN A 49 7.18 28.63 -11.03
C ASN A 49 5.78 29.23 -11.30
N LEU A 50 4.88 28.46 -11.92
CA LEU A 50 3.55 28.92 -12.34
C LEU A 50 2.44 28.65 -11.32
N LEU A 51 2.75 28.00 -10.19
CA LEU A 51 1.74 27.65 -9.19
C LEU A 51 1.24 28.87 -8.42
N THR A 52 -0.08 28.97 -8.32
CA THR A 52 -0.76 29.84 -7.36
C THR A 52 -0.51 29.38 -5.92
N SER A 53 -0.77 30.25 -4.94
CA SER A 53 -0.64 29.87 -3.52
C SER A 53 -1.54 28.71 -3.12
N GLN A 54 -2.72 28.58 -3.75
CA GLN A 54 -3.62 27.45 -3.53
C GLN A 54 -3.04 26.16 -4.10
N GLU A 55 -2.52 26.19 -5.33
CA GLU A 55 -1.92 25.02 -5.97
C GLU A 55 -0.61 24.58 -5.28
N LYS A 56 0.15 25.51 -4.69
CA LYS A 56 1.28 25.17 -3.82
C LYS A 56 0.83 24.39 -2.58
N ALA A 57 -0.23 24.85 -1.93
CA ALA A 57 -0.81 24.16 -0.77
C ALA A 57 -1.36 22.78 -1.15
N GLU A 58 -1.96 22.67 -2.34
CA GLU A 58 -2.46 21.42 -2.91
C GLU A 58 -1.32 20.43 -3.14
N LEU A 59 -0.25 20.85 -3.82
CA LEU A 59 0.92 20.02 -4.10
C LEU A 59 1.63 19.57 -2.81
N GLU A 60 1.74 20.46 -1.83
CA GLU A 60 2.31 20.12 -0.51
C GLU A 60 1.48 19.06 0.20
N SER A 61 0.15 19.23 0.24
CA SER A 61 -0.80 18.27 0.81
C SER A 61 -0.70 16.88 0.16
N ILE A 62 -0.65 16.84 -1.18
CA ILE A 62 -0.49 15.59 -1.94
C ILE A 62 0.87 14.94 -1.66
N SER A 63 1.93 15.74 -1.53
CA SER A 63 3.28 15.25 -1.24
C SER A 63 3.39 14.62 0.16
N GLU A 64 2.79 15.26 1.17
CA GLU A 64 2.71 14.70 2.52
C GLU A 64 1.92 13.39 2.53
N LEU A 65 0.81 13.32 1.79
CA LEU A 65 0.04 12.09 1.65
C LEU A 65 0.84 10.96 1.01
N ALA A 66 1.64 11.26 -0.03
CA ALA A 66 2.52 10.29 -0.67
C ALA A 66 3.56 9.73 0.32
N GLN A 67 4.10 10.56 1.21
CA GLN A 67 5.05 10.15 2.24
C GLN A 67 4.39 9.20 3.26
N ILE A 68 3.17 9.51 3.70
CA ILE A 68 2.38 8.66 4.60
C ILE A 68 2.17 7.29 3.97
N PHE A 69 1.79 7.22 2.69
CA PHE A 69 1.56 5.95 2.01
C PHE A 69 2.83 5.18 1.73
N THR A 70 3.93 5.86 1.42
CA THR A 70 5.24 5.22 1.29
C THR A 70 5.62 4.50 2.59
N TYR A 71 5.43 5.16 3.74
CA TYR A 71 5.64 4.53 5.04
C TYR A 71 4.68 3.38 5.30
N ALA A 72 3.37 3.58 5.11
CA ALA A 72 2.36 2.55 5.34
C ALA A 72 2.61 1.31 4.46
N ASN A 73 2.85 1.49 3.17
CA ASN A 73 3.16 0.42 2.22
C ASN A 73 4.46 -0.31 2.59
N SER A 74 5.48 0.40 3.09
CA SER A 74 6.72 -0.22 3.59
C SER A 74 6.44 -1.14 4.78
N ILE A 75 5.60 -0.72 5.72
CA ILE A 75 5.22 -1.55 6.87
C ILE A 75 4.39 -2.76 6.43
N LEU A 76 3.45 -2.58 5.49
CA LEU A 76 2.61 -3.67 4.97
C LEU A 76 3.45 -4.74 4.26
N THR A 77 4.39 -4.32 3.42
CA THR A 77 5.29 -5.22 2.69
C THR A 77 6.27 -5.94 3.63
N VAL A 78 6.82 -5.26 4.64
CA VAL A 78 7.68 -5.89 5.65
C VAL A 78 6.92 -6.90 6.51
N LYS A 79 5.71 -6.56 6.98
CA LYS A 79 4.88 -7.48 7.77
C LYS A 79 4.55 -8.76 7.00
N LEU A 80 4.18 -8.65 5.73
CA LEU A 80 3.87 -9.80 4.89
C LEU A 80 5.12 -10.63 4.52
N LYS A 81 6.31 -10.02 4.49
CA LYS A 81 7.58 -10.77 4.37
C LYS A 81 7.88 -11.63 5.61
N TRP A 82 7.48 -11.20 6.81
CA TRP A 82 7.76 -11.91 8.06
C TRP A 82 6.67 -12.88 8.49
N TYR A 83 5.45 -12.71 7.99
CA TYR A 83 4.40 -13.73 8.04
C TYR A 83 4.27 -14.36 6.65
N PRO A 84 5.12 -15.33 6.28
CA PRO A 84 4.82 -16.13 5.10
C PRO A 84 3.48 -16.80 5.37
N THR A 85 2.44 -16.39 4.65
CA THR A 85 1.14 -17.06 4.68
C THR A 85 1.36 -18.47 4.17
N THR A 86 1.66 -19.38 5.10
CA THR A 86 1.83 -20.80 4.81
C THR A 86 0.42 -21.35 4.65
N SER A 87 -0.15 -21.20 3.45
CA SER A 87 -1.42 -21.83 3.07
C SER A 87 -1.28 -22.79 1.89
N GLU A 88 -0.07 -23.11 1.45
CA GLU A 88 0.14 -24.07 0.36
C GLU A 88 0.83 -25.39 0.76
N ASN A 89 1.05 -25.66 2.06
CA ASN A 89 1.70 -26.92 2.49
C ASN A 89 0.94 -27.77 3.52
N LEU A 90 -0.34 -27.47 3.82
CA LEU A 90 -1.15 -28.31 4.72
C LEU A 90 -2.06 -29.33 4.01
N LEU A 91 -2.00 -29.46 2.68
CA LEU A 91 -2.82 -30.43 1.94
C LEU A 91 -2.04 -31.64 1.38
N HIS A 92 -0.75 -31.79 1.68
CA HIS A 92 0.05 -32.88 1.11
C HIS A 92 0.62 -33.91 2.08
N ASN A 93 0.27 -33.88 3.38
CA ASN A 93 0.94 -34.77 4.34
C ASN A 93 0.08 -35.68 5.23
N GLU A 94 -1.22 -35.88 4.96
CA GLU A 94 -2.01 -36.88 5.71
C GLU A 94 -2.85 -37.83 4.83
N LEU A 95 -2.24 -38.39 3.77
CA LEU A 95 -2.73 -39.64 3.17
C LEU A 95 -1.73 -40.79 3.22
N ASN A 96 -0.66 -40.67 4.02
CA ASN A 96 0.33 -41.74 4.18
C ASN A 96 0.23 -42.49 5.51
N ILE A 97 -1.00 -42.77 5.97
CA ILE A 97 -1.23 -43.88 6.92
C ILE A 97 -1.45 -45.15 6.10
N SER A 98 -0.47 -45.50 5.27
CA SER A 98 -0.39 -46.81 4.62
C SER A 98 0.19 -47.81 5.62
N VAL A 99 -0.71 -48.62 6.17
CA VAL A 99 -0.57 -50.06 6.46
C VAL A 99 0.73 -50.52 7.14
N ASN A 100 0.58 -50.89 8.41
CA ASN A 100 1.22 -52.09 8.96
C ASN A 100 0.36 -52.71 10.07
N THR A 101 -0.58 -53.58 9.68
CA THR A 101 -1.16 -54.56 10.60
C THR A 101 -0.11 -55.61 10.93
N ALA A 102 0.54 -55.49 12.08
CA ALA A 102 1.35 -56.57 12.65
C ALA A 102 0.43 -57.54 13.41
N THR A 103 0.12 -58.66 12.77
CA THR A 103 -0.50 -59.85 13.36
C THR A 103 0.34 -60.36 14.53
N ARG A 104 -0.23 -60.41 15.74
CA ARG A 104 0.34 -61.20 16.86
C ARG A 104 -0.48 -62.48 17.00
N GLN A 105 -0.06 -63.54 16.32
CA GLN A 105 -0.50 -64.92 16.57
C GLN A 105 0.41 -65.58 17.63
N SER A 106 -0.24 -66.01 18.72
CA SER A 106 0.03 -67.16 19.62
C SER A 106 1.45 -67.58 20.00
N LEU A 107 1.69 -67.70 21.32
CA LEU A 107 1.65 -68.99 22.05
C LEU A 107 1.32 -68.72 23.53
#